data_AF-A0A447PLG7-F1
#
_entry.id   AF-A0A447PLG7-F1
#
_cell.length_a   1.000
_cell.length_b   1.000
_cell.length_c   1.000
_cell.angle_alpha   90.00
_cell.angle_beta   90.00
_cell.angle_gamma   90.00
#
_symmetry.space_group_name_H-M   'P 1'
#
loop_
_entity.id
_entity.type
_entity.pdbx_description
1 polymer ?
#
loop_
_entity_poly.entity_id
_entity_poly.type
_entity_poly.pdbx_seq_one_letter_code
_entity_poly.pdbx_strand_id
1 'polypeptide(L)'
;MLRAFEVLPEMIMTPHQAWQRQIKGEVETVALDQLPGRVSANMILPYPPGVPLLMPGERITQQSRAVLDFLLMLCSIGQHYPGFETDIHGAKRNEDGVYQVRVLKHAC
;
A
#
# COMPACT_ATOMS: atom_id res chain seq x y z
N MET A 1 -13.54 -6.90 3.88
CA MET A 1 -12.39 -7.81 4.07
C MET A 1 -12.27 -8.82 2.93
N LEU A 2 -13.25 -9.73 2.71
CA LEU A 2 -13.14 -10.81 1.69
C LEU A 2 -12.78 -10.30 0.28
N ARG A 3 -13.44 -9.25 -0.19
CA ARG A 3 -13.22 -8.70 -1.56
C ARG A 3 -11.82 -8.15 -1.81
N ALA A 4 -11.08 -7.75 -0.78
CA ALA A 4 -9.77 -7.11 -0.96
C ALA A 4 -8.70 -8.09 -1.47
N PHE A 5 -8.90 -9.39 -1.25
CA PHE A 5 -7.95 -10.44 -1.62
C PHE A 5 -8.44 -11.28 -2.83
N GLU A 6 -9.60 -10.96 -3.41
CA GLU A 6 -10.19 -11.69 -4.54
C GLU A 6 -9.63 -11.25 -5.90
N VAL A 7 -9.26 -9.97 -6.02
CA VAL A 7 -8.72 -9.39 -7.26
C VAL A 7 -7.30 -8.89 -6.98
N LEU A 8 -6.33 -9.50 -7.66
CA LEU A 8 -4.93 -9.11 -7.51
C LEU A 8 -4.69 -7.71 -8.10
N PRO A 9 -3.82 -6.90 -7.48
CA PRO A 9 -3.21 -5.74 -8.11
C PRO A 9 -2.52 -6.08 -9.44
N GLU A 10 -2.36 -5.07 -10.30
CA GLU A 10 -1.71 -5.25 -11.60
C GLU A 10 -0.18 -5.25 -11.42
N MET A 11 0.50 -6.31 -11.87
CA MET A 11 1.96 -6.38 -11.84
C MET A 11 2.56 -5.60 -13.02
N ILE A 12 3.05 -4.38 -12.76
CA ILE A 12 3.69 -3.52 -13.77
C ILE A 12 5.13 -3.94 -14.05
N MET A 13 5.81 -4.41 -13.01
CA MET A 13 7.16 -4.94 -13.09
C MET A 13 7.40 -5.94 -11.97
N THR A 14 8.45 -6.74 -12.11
CA THR A 14 8.84 -7.67 -11.05
C THR A 14 9.31 -6.93 -9.80
N PRO A 15 9.18 -7.52 -8.60
CA PRO A 15 9.72 -6.93 -7.37
C PRO A 15 11.21 -6.61 -7.46
N HIS A 16 11.98 -7.42 -8.20
CA HIS A 16 13.38 -7.14 -8.47
C HIS A 16 13.57 -5.84 -9.27
N GLN A 17 12.81 -5.63 -10.34
CA GLN A 17 12.88 -4.38 -11.12
C GLN A 17 12.46 -3.17 -10.29
N ALA A 18 11.42 -3.28 -9.47
CA ALA A 18 11.01 -2.22 -8.54
C ALA A 18 12.14 -1.89 -7.55
N TRP A 19 12.80 -2.92 -6.99
CA TRP A 19 13.93 -2.76 -6.10
C TRP A 19 15.12 -2.06 -6.77
N GLN A 20 15.46 -2.41 -8.02
CA GLN A 20 16.52 -1.75 -8.79
C GLN A 20 16.28 -0.23 -8.97
N ARG A 21 15.02 0.20 -9.02
CA ARG A 21 14.65 1.62 -9.07
C ARG A 21 14.73 2.26 -7.68
N GLN A 22 14.27 1.54 -6.65
CA GLN A 22 14.34 2.00 -5.26
C GLN A 22 15.76 2.27 -4.79
N ILE A 23 16.75 1.42 -5.10
CA ILE A 23 18.15 1.64 -4.73
C ILE A 23 18.79 2.85 -5.42
N LYS A 24 18.22 3.29 -6.55
CA LYS A 24 18.62 4.53 -7.25
C LYS A 24 17.94 5.78 -6.70
N GLY A 25 17.11 5.65 -5.66
CA GLY A 25 16.36 6.77 -5.08
C GLY A 25 15.18 7.23 -5.95
N GLU A 26 14.74 6.43 -6.91
CA GLU A 26 13.59 6.71 -7.79
C GLU A 26 12.25 6.43 -7.08
N VAL A 27 12.11 6.90 -5.85
CA VAL A 27 10.98 6.63 -4.97
C VAL A 27 10.56 7.89 -4.23
N GLU A 28 9.26 8.05 -4.05
CA GLU A 28 8.67 9.13 -3.28
C GLU A 28 7.66 8.59 -2.27
N THR A 29 7.35 9.40 -1.26
CA THR A 29 6.37 9.08 -0.24
C THR A 29 5.08 9.81 -0.56
N VAL A 30 3.97 9.08 -0.59
CA VAL A 30 2.63 9.63 -0.86
C VAL A 30 1.67 9.22 0.24
N ALA A 31 0.56 9.94 0.38
CA ALA A 31 -0.53 9.52 1.24
C ALA A 31 -1.15 8.21 0.71
N LEU A 32 -1.67 7.38 1.61
CA LEU A 32 -2.21 6.05 1.27
C LEU A 32 -3.36 6.11 0.26
N ASP A 33 -4.21 7.13 0.34
CA ASP A 33 -5.31 7.40 -0.59
C ASP A 33 -4.85 7.82 -2.00
N GLN A 34 -3.58 8.19 -2.16
CA GLN A 34 -2.94 8.50 -3.45
C GLN A 34 -2.27 7.29 -4.11
N LEU A 35 -2.41 6.07 -3.55
CA LEU A 35 -1.91 4.83 -4.16
C LEU A 35 -2.50 4.48 -5.54
N PRO A 36 -3.78 4.72 -5.86
CA PRO A 36 -4.35 4.31 -7.14
C PRO A 36 -3.55 4.87 -8.32
N GLY A 37 -3.25 4.00 -9.29
CA GLY A 37 -2.45 4.38 -10.46
C GLY A 37 -0.94 4.50 -10.20
N ARG A 38 -0.46 4.34 -8.96
CA ARG A 38 0.96 4.39 -8.60
C ARG A 38 1.54 2.97 -8.44
N VAL A 39 2.82 2.81 -8.75
CA VAL A 39 3.53 1.53 -8.55
C VAL A 39 4.15 1.50 -7.16
N SER A 40 3.78 0.51 -6.35
CA SER A 40 4.32 0.35 -5.01
C SER A 40 5.81 0.05 -5.05
N ALA A 41 6.58 0.73 -4.18
CA ALA A 41 7.99 0.44 -3.99
C ALA A 41 8.21 -0.64 -2.92
N ASN A 42 7.31 -0.74 -1.94
CA ASN A 42 7.39 -1.69 -0.84
C ASN A 42 6.21 -2.66 -0.86
N MET A 43 6.36 -3.78 -0.14
CA MET A 43 5.23 -4.65 0.17
C MET A 43 4.29 -3.95 1.16
N ILE A 44 2.97 -4.07 0.96
CA ILE A 44 1.94 -3.68 1.94
C ILE A 44 1.33 -4.96 2.52
N LEU A 45 1.43 -5.10 3.84
CA LEU A 45 1.04 -6.28 4.61
C LEU A 45 0.20 -5.83 5.83
N PRO A 46 -1.14 -5.86 5.72
CA PRO A 46 -2.03 -5.44 6.80
C PRO A 46 -2.30 -6.55 7.83
N TYR A 47 -2.50 -6.14 9.09
CA TYR A 47 -3.01 -6.99 10.17
C TYR A 47 -4.37 -6.48 10.66
N PRO A 48 -5.44 -7.29 10.59
CA PRO A 48 -5.56 -8.59 9.90
C PRO A 48 -5.56 -8.46 8.36
N PRO A 49 -5.41 -9.56 7.59
CA PRO A 49 -5.20 -10.96 8.02
C PRO A 49 -3.73 -11.38 8.20
N GLY A 50 -2.75 -10.51 7.94
CA GLY A 50 -1.33 -10.86 8.05
C GLY A 50 -0.77 -11.63 6.86
N VAL A 51 -1.36 -11.47 5.66
CA VAL A 51 -0.80 -11.96 4.38
C VAL A 51 -0.60 -10.80 3.40
N PRO A 52 0.40 -10.88 2.48
CA PRO A 52 0.71 -9.78 1.57
C PRO A 52 -0.50 -9.36 0.73
N LEU A 53 -0.75 -8.06 0.67
CA LEU A 53 -1.88 -7.49 -0.07
C LEU A 53 -1.43 -6.72 -1.34
N LEU A 54 -0.23 -6.14 -1.31
CA LEU A 54 0.38 -5.46 -2.46
C LEU A 54 1.88 -5.71 -2.46
N MET A 55 2.44 -6.11 -3.59
CA MET A 55 3.87 -6.38 -3.75
C MET A 55 4.61 -5.18 -4.37
N PRO A 56 5.93 -5.06 -4.16
CA PRO A 56 6.76 -4.13 -4.94
C PRO A 56 6.59 -4.38 -6.45
N GLY A 57 6.39 -3.33 -7.21
CA GLY A 57 6.16 -3.43 -8.66
C GLY A 57 4.69 -3.61 -9.07
N GLU A 58 3.78 -3.76 -8.11
CA GLU A 58 2.34 -3.81 -8.37
C GLU A 58 1.68 -2.43 -8.26
N ARG A 59 0.53 -2.28 -8.95
CA ARG A 59 -0.29 -1.07 -9.01
C ARG A 59 -1.75 -1.41 -8.71
N ILE A 60 -2.38 -0.58 -7.86
CA ILE A 60 -3.83 -0.65 -7.65
C ILE A 60 -4.53 0.04 -8.83
N THR A 61 -5.45 -0.70 -9.46
CA THR A 61 -6.27 -0.24 -10.58
C THR A 61 -7.71 -0.07 -10.14
N GLN A 62 -8.60 0.31 -11.07
CA GLN A 62 -10.03 0.38 -10.79
C GLN A 62 -10.61 -1.01 -10.44
N GLN A 63 -10.10 -2.08 -11.08
CA GLN A 63 -10.53 -3.45 -10.86
C GLN A 63 -10.13 -3.96 -9.46
N SER A 64 -8.94 -3.59 -8.98
CA SER A 64 -8.44 -3.95 -7.65
C SER A 64 -8.72 -2.89 -6.58
N ARG A 65 -9.67 -1.96 -6.82
CA ARG A 65 -9.99 -0.86 -5.90
C ARG A 65 -10.33 -1.31 -4.47
N ALA A 66 -10.92 -2.51 -4.32
CA ALA A 66 -11.22 -3.10 -3.02
C ALA A 66 -10.00 -3.26 -2.09
N VAL A 67 -8.79 -3.35 -2.67
CA VAL A 67 -7.51 -3.34 -1.94
C VAL A 67 -7.35 -2.03 -1.16
N LEU A 68 -7.50 -0.89 -1.84
CA LEU A 68 -7.38 0.42 -1.19
C LEU A 68 -8.49 0.63 -0.17
N ASP A 69 -9.73 0.28 -0.51
CA ASP A 69 -10.87 0.50 0.38
C ASP A 69 -10.70 -0.27 1.70
N PHE A 70 -10.10 -1.46 1.65
CA PHE A 70 -9.77 -2.23 2.85
C PHE A 70 -8.68 -1.58 3.70
N LEU A 71 -7.61 -1.07 3.08
CA LEU A 71 -6.55 -0.37 3.79
C LEU A 71 -7.08 0.91 4.46
N LEU A 72 -7.90 1.69 3.76
CA LEU A 72 -8.53 2.91 4.31
C LEU A 72 -9.47 2.59 5.47
N MET A 73 -10.24 1.50 5.37
CA MET A 73 -11.09 1.03 6.47
C MET A 73 -10.25 0.66 7.70
N LEU A 74 -9.13 -0.06 7.52
CA LEU A 74 -8.22 -0.39 8.62
C LEU A 74 -7.64 0.87 9.27
N CYS A 75 -7.23 1.86 8.49
CA CYS A 75 -6.78 3.15 8.99
C CYS A 75 -7.87 3.90 9.75
N SER A 76 -9.13 3.82 9.31
CA SER A 76 -10.25 4.48 9.97
C SER A 76 -10.62 3.81 11.30
N ILE A 77 -10.73 2.48 11.33
CA ILE A 77 -11.15 1.76 12.55
C ILE A 77 -10.11 1.87 13.66
N GLY A 78 -8.81 1.78 13.34
CA GLY A 78 -7.73 1.83 14.34
C GLY A 78 -7.45 3.20 14.95
N GLN A 79 -8.21 4.24 14.59
CA GLN A 79 -8.07 5.57 15.20
C GLN A 79 -8.88 5.75 16.49
N HIS A 80 -9.79 4.82 16.82
CA HIS A 80 -10.82 5.07 17.83
C HIS A 80 -10.39 4.76 19.27
N TYR A 81 -9.53 3.76 19.47
CA TYR A 81 -9.22 3.23 20.81
C TYR A 81 -7.70 3.06 21.00
N PRO A 82 -7.10 3.68 22.02
CA PRO A 82 -5.70 3.43 22.38
C PRO A 82 -5.46 1.95 22.67
N GLY A 83 -4.38 1.39 22.13
CA GLY A 83 -4.05 -0.04 22.20
C GLY A 83 -4.69 -0.90 21.12
N PHE A 84 -5.48 -0.31 20.21
CA PHE A 84 -6.09 -0.97 19.05
C PHE A 84 -5.74 -0.24 17.74
N GLU A 85 -4.52 0.29 17.66
CA GLU A 85 -4.04 1.04 16.52
C GLU A 85 -3.97 0.17 15.25
N THR A 86 -4.12 0.81 14.08
CA THR A 86 -3.94 0.12 12.80
C THR A 86 -2.50 -0.34 12.63
N ASP A 87 -2.33 -1.62 12.33
CA ASP A 87 -1.03 -2.22 12.02
C ASP A 87 -0.97 -2.64 10.53
N ILE A 88 -0.22 -1.87 9.74
CA ILE A 88 0.02 -2.14 8.32
C ILE A 88 1.52 -2.00 8.07
N HIS A 89 2.19 -3.13 7.92
CA HIS A 89 3.58 -3.15 7.50
C HIS A 89 3.69 -2.61 6.07
N GLY A 90 4.60 -1.66 5.85
CA GLY A 90 4.77 -0.96 4.58
C GLY A 90 4.08 0.40 4.51
N ALA A 91 3.18 0.70 5.45
CA ALA A 91 2.64 2.05 5.67
C ALA A 91 3.23 2.66 6.94
N LYS A 92 3.41 3.98 6.96
CA LYS A 92 3.85 4.73 8.14
C LYS A 92 2.86 5.84 8.45
N ARG A 93 2.44 5.93 9.70
CA ARG A 93 1.59 7.02 10.19
C ARG A 93 2.48 8.23 10.53
N ASN A 94 2.14 9.41 10.01
CA ASN A 94 2.80 10.65 10.37
C ASN A 94 2.21 11.27 11.66
N GLU A 95 2.73 12.42 12.09
CA GLU A 95 2.26 13.13 13.29
C GLU A 95 0.80 13.59 13.19
N ASP A 96 0.34 13.96 11.98
CA ASP A 96 -1.04 14.34 11.69
C ASP A 96 -2.01 13.14 11.62
N GLY A 97 -1.50 11.92 11.76
CA GLY A 97 -2.28 10.69 11.70
C GLY A 97 -2.59 10.15 10.31
N VAL A 98 -2.01 10.75 9.27
CA VAL A 98 -2.10 10.29 7.87
C VAL A 98 -1.14 9.13 7.63
N TYR A 99 -1.64 8.06 7.03
CA TYR A 99 -0.82 6.93 6.60
C TYR A 99 -0.17 7.24 5.27
N GLN A 100 1.14 6.99 5.19
CA GLN A 100 1.98 7.24 4.03
C GLN A 100 2.68 5.96 3.57
N VAL A 101 2.89 5.84 2.27
CA VAL A 101 3.52 4.69 1.62
C VAL A 101 4.55 5.15 0.59
N ARG A 102 5.46 4.25 0.21
CA ARG A 102 6.47 4.54 -0.80
C ARG A 102 6.07 3.99 -2.15
N VAL A 103 6.14 4.84 -3.16
CA VAL A 103 5.85 4.51 -4.57
C VAL A 103 7.03 4.90 -5.45
N LEU A 104 7.13 4.28 -6.63
CA LEU A 104 8.14 4.64 -7.62
C LEU A 104 7.81 6.01 -8.24
N LYS A 105 8.84 6.83 -8.47
CA LYS A 105 8.75 8.07 -9.26
C LYS A 105 8.60 7.69 -10.73
N HIS A 106 7.64 8.27 -11.45
CA HIS A 106 7.46 8.07 -12.90
C HIS A 106 7.49 6.59 -13.32
N ALA A 107 6.56 5.79 -12.83
CA ALA A 107 6.33 4.44 -13.35
C ALA A 107 5.09 4.49 -14.27
N CYS A 108 5.27 4.01 -15.51
CA CYS A 108 4.25 3.98 -16.57
C CYS A 108 2.96 3.26 -16.14
#